data_AF-A0AAF3EJV7-F1
#
_entry.id   AF-A0AAF3EJV7-F1
#
_cell.length_a   1.000
_cell.length_b   1.000
_cell.length_c   1.000
_cell.angle_alpha   90.00
_cell.angle_beta   90.00
_cell.angle_gamma   90.00
#
_symmetry.space_group_name_H-M   'P 1'
#
loop_
_entity.id
_entity.type
_entity.pdbx_description
1 polymer ?
#
loop_
_entity_poly.entity_id
_entity_poly.type
_entity_poly.pdbx_seq_one_letter_code
_entity_poly.pdbx_strand_id
1 'polypeptide(L)'
;MWSIDSLFLLLLPVVHTAFTPHFNKWLGNFYGPQIRDQLERVDLGPKGSYGGKIDDADAPINQPVIFVHGVSDMAGEKPTEAANWFKTNGGYKQSELYSTTYFNGAQGNPLKWVEYSMKCEYVKQVRALIVAVRLYTGRQVDVVGFSLGVPVSRKAILGGHCVDTGEFLGGPLTKFIDTYVGVAGPNHGIALQV
;
A
#
# COMPACT_ATOMS: atom_id res chain seq x y z
N MET A 1 49.65 31.01 -2.01
CA MET A 1 49.20 29.70 -2.51
C MET A 1 48.40 29.05 -1.38
N TRP A 2 47.09 29.26 -1.36
CA TRP A 2 46.18 28.60 -0.41
C TRP A 2 45.00 28.10 -1.25
N SER A 3 44.95 26.79 -1.47
CA SER A 3 43.77 26.14 -2.06
C SER A 3 42.70 26.03 -0.98
N ILE A 4 41.53 26.58 -1.27
CA ILE A 4 40.31 26.38 -0.49
C ILE A 4 39.61 25.16 -1.10
N ASP A 5 39.76 24.01 -0.46
CA ASP A 5 39.00 22.81 -0.79
C ASP A 5 37.52 23.07 -0.47
N SER A 6 36.72 23.24 -1.52
CA SER A 6 35.27 23.38 -1.42
C SER A 6 34.66 22.01 -1.18
N LEU A 7 34.26 21.74 0.08
CA LEU A 7 33.48 20.56 0.44
C LEU A 7 32.07 20.68 -0.15
N PHE A 8 31.81 19.95 -1.24
CA PHE A 8 30.49 19.87 -1.87
C PHE A 8 29.57 18.98 -1.03
N LEU A 9 28.66 19.57 -0.25
CA LEU A 9 27.59 18.82 0.41
C LEU A 9 26.59 18.36 -0.64
N LEU A 10 26.64 17.07 -1.01
CA LEU A 10 25.58 16.41 -1.77
C LEU A 10 24.33 16.30 -0.90
N LEU A 11 23.38 17.21 -1.09
CA LEU A 11 22.01 17.06 -0.61
C LEU A 11 21.35 15.91 -1.39
N LEU A 12 21.44 14.69 -0.85
CA LEU A 12 20.66 13.58 -1.36
C LEU A 12 19.19 13.86 -1.04
N PRO A 13 18.30 13.92 -2.05
CA PRO A 13 16.87 14.06 -1.78
C PRO A 13 16.42 12.82 -1.02
N VAL A 14 15.96 13.02 0.22
CA VAL A 14 15.31 11.96 0.99
C VAL A 14 13.98 11.69 0.30
N VAL A 15 13.92 10.62 -0.50
CA VAL A 15 12.67 10.13 -1.08
C VAL A 15 11.81 9.64 0.09
N HIS A 16 10.86 10.48 0.51
CA HIS A 16 9.85 10.07 1.48
C HIS A 16 8.79 9.24 0.76
N THR A 17 8.68 7.96 1.13
CA THR A 17 7.45 7.20 0.89
C THR A 17 6.47 7.61 2.00
N ALA A 18 5.68 8.64 1.69
CA ALA A 18 4.58 9.09 2.53
C ALA A 18 3.37 9.34 1.63
N PHE A 19 2.18 9.38 2.23
CA PHE A 19 1.05 9.98 1.53
C PHE A 19 1.32 11.45 1.25
N THR A 20 0.76 11.95 0.15
CA THR A 20 0.85 13.39 -0.12
C THR A 20 0.17 14.18 0.99
N PRO A 21 0.61 15.43 1.27
CA PRO A 21 -0.06 16.28 2.25
C PRO A 21 -1.56 16.45 1.99
N HIS A 22 -1.96 16.47 0.71
CA HIS A 22 -3.35 16.55 0.30
C HIS A 22 -4.15 15.31 0.74
N PHE A 23 -3.66 14.10 0.46
CA PHE A 23 -4.35 12.88 0.84
C PHE A 23 -4.36 12.69 2.36
N ASN A 24 -3.27 13.01 3.06
CA ASN A 24 -3.22 13.00 4.52
C ASN A 24 -4.22 13.95 5.18
N LYS A 25 -4.32 15.18 4.66
CA LYS A 25 -5.31 16.15 5.14
C LYS A 25 -6.72 15.61 4.93
N TRP A 26 -7.00 15.04 3.76
CA TRP A 26 -8.30 14.44 3.47
C TRP A 26 -8.60 13.24 4.40
N LEU A 27 -7.65 12.32 4.59
CA LEU A 27 -7.79 11.17 5.50
C LEU A 27 -8.07 11.62 6.93
N GLY A 28 -7.28 12.58 7.43
CA GLY A 28 -7.45 13.13 8.78
C GLY A 28 -8.81 13.80 8.97
N ASN A 29 -9.29 14.52 7.97
CA ASN A 29 -10.61 15.16 8.01
C ASN A 29 -11.77 14.15 7.90
N PHE A 30 -11.63 13.12 7.09
CA PHE A 30 -12.71 12.17 6.80
C PHE A 30 -12.83 11.06 7.84
N TYR A 31 -11.70 10.51 8.30
CA TYR A 31 -11.65 9.37 9.22
C TYR A 31 -11.06 9.69 10.60
N GLY A 32 -10.39 10.84 10.76
CA GLY A 32 -9.66 11.19 11.97
C GLY A 32 -8.17 10.81 11.92
N PRO A 33 -7.36 11.36 12.84
CA PRO A 33 -5.90 11.21 12.83
C PRO A 33 -5.45 9.76 13.07
N GLN A 34 -6.21 8.96 13.82
CA GLN A 34 -5.83 7.58 14.13
C GLN A 34 -5.81 6.70 12.87
N ILE A 35 -6.83 6.79 12.02
CA ILE A 35 -6.90 6.03 10.76
C ILE A 35 -5.89 6.55 9.75
N ARG A 36 -5.69 7.89 9.71
CA ARG A 36 -4.63 8.50 8.90
C ARG A 36 -3.27 7.90 9.26
N ASP A 37 -2.88 7.94 10.53
CA ASP A 37 -1.56 7.51 10.99
C ASP A 37 -1.37 6.00 10.78
N GLN A 38 -2.42 5.21 11.04
CA GLN A 38 -2.41 3.77 10.78
C GLN A 38 -2.15 3.46 9.30
N LEU A 39 -2.76 4.21 8.37
CA LEU A 39 -2.58 3.99 6.94
C LEU A 39 -1.26 4.56 6.43
N GLU A 40 -0.79 5.70 6.92
CA GLU A 40 0.38 6.41 6.38
C GLU A 40 1.71 5.75 6.76
N ARG A 41 1.81 5.20 7.98
CA ARG A 41 3.01 4.48 8.45
C ARG A 41 4.32 5.28 8.31
N VAL A 42 4.29 6.57 8.68
CA VAL A 42 5.48 7.43 8.74
C VAL A 42 6.58 6.89 9.66
N ASP A 43 6.22 6.04 10.62
CA ASP A 43 7.14 5.34 11.52
C ASP A 43 8.13 4.43 10.78
N LEU A 44 7.81 4.03 9.53
CA LEU A 44 8.65 3.17 8.70
C LEU A 44 9.56 3.94 7.71
N GLY A 45 9.50 5.28 7.70
CA GLY A 45 10.31 6.10 6.80
C GLY A 45 10.13 5.71 5.32
N PRO A 46 11.21 5.51 4.54
CA PRO A 46 11.15 5.11 3.12
C PRO A 46 10.51 3.73 2.84
N LYS A 47 10.12 2.98 3.87
CA LYS A 47 9.36 1.71 3.73
C LYS A 47 7.87 1.88 4.05
N GLY A 48 7.46 3.09 4.41
CA GLY A 48 6.09 3.46 4.71
C GLY A 48 5.20 3.50 3.47
N SER A 49 4.01 4.05 3.65
CA SER A 49 2.96 4.08 2.64
C SER A 49 3.15 5.20 1.62
N TYR A 50 2.48 5.13 0.47
CA TYR A 50 2.52 6.20 -0.52
C TYR A 50 1.20 6.36 -1.27
N GLY A 51 1.04 7.53 -1.89
CA GLY A 51 -0.06 7.84 -2.79
C GLY A 51 -0.73 9.17 -2.47
N GLY A 52 -1.59 9.59 -3.39
CA GLY A 52 -2.37 10.81 -3.26
C GLY A 52 -2.05 11.87 -4.30
N LYS A 53 -3.04 12.72 -4.57
CA LYS A 53 -2.90 13.94 -5.39
C LYS A 53 -1.92 14.93 -4.79
N ILE A 54 -1.24 15.71 -5.63
CA ILE A 54 -0.46 16.86 -5.16
C ILE A 54 -1.39 17.95 -4.61
N ASP A 55 -2.46 18.23 -5.35
CA ASP A 55 -3.50 19.21 -5.03
C ASP A 55 -4.85 18.82 -5.68
N ASP A 56 -5.81 19.74 -5.72
CA ASP A 56 -7.10 19.51 -6.35
C ASP A 56 -7.06 19.48 -7.88
N ALA A 57 -6.07 20.12 -8.51
CA ALA A 57 -5.90 20.12 -9.96
C ALA A 57 -5.28 18.81 -10.48
N ASP A 58 -4.56 18.06 -9.64
CA ASP A 58 -4.02 16.74 -9.96
C ASP A 58 -5.10 15.63 -9.94
N ALA A 59 -6.10 15.76 -10.81
CA ALA A 59 -7.20 14.82 -10.93
C ALA A 59 -6.77 13.48 -11.60
N PRO A 60 -7.10 12.31 -11.04
CA PRO A 60 -6.86 11.01 -11.66
C PRO A 60 -7.55 10.84 -13.02
N ILE A 61 -6.79 10.41 -14.03
CA ILE A 61 -7.26 10.10 -15.38
C ILE A 61 -7.51 8.59 -15.50
N ASN A 62 -6.58 7.77 -15.00
CA ASN A 62 -6.66 6.32 -14.96
C ASN A 62 -7.42 5.82 -13.72
N GLN A 63 -7.73 4.51 -13.68
CA GLN A 63 -8.18 3.90 -12.42
C GLN A 63 -7.03 3.90 -11.42
N PRO A 64 -7.25 4.32 -10.15
CA PRO A 64 -6.23 4.21 -9.13
C PRO A 64 -5.85 2.74 -8.88
N VAL A 65 -4.55 2.47 -8.82
CA VAL A 65 -3.99 1.14 -8.52
C VAL A 65 -3.53 1.10 -7.08
N ILE A 66 -3.95 0.05 -6.37
CA ILE A 66 -3.55 -0.24 -5.00
C ILE A 66 -2.68 -1.50 -5.00
N PHE A 67 -1.43 -1.33 -4.60
CA PHE A 67 -0.48 -2.42 -4.48
C PHE A 67 -0.46 -2.96 -3.04
N VAL A 68 -0.59 -4.28 -2.89
CA VAL A 68 -0.65 -4.96 -1.59
C VAL A 68 0.54 -5.89 -1.48
N HIS A 69 1.49 -5.52 -0.62
CA HIS A 69 2.78 -6.19 -0.45
C HIS A 69 2.66 -7.62 0.11
N GLY A 70 3.75 -8.39 0.04
CA GLY A 70 3.84 -9.73 0.62
C GLY A 70 4.39 -9.74 2.05
N VAL A 71 4.53 -10.92 2.66
CA VAL A 71 4.97 -11.09 4.06
C VAL A 71 6.35 -10.51 4.35
N SER A 72 7.27 -10.60 3.39
CA SER A 72 8.67 -10.19 3.54
C SER A 72 8.95 -8.76 3.10
N ASP A 73 7.91 -8.03 2.70
CA ASP A 73 8.00 -6.81 1.91
C ASP A 73 7.20 -5.68 2.59
N MET A 74 7.31 -4.45 2.10
CA MET A 74 6.55 -3.28 2.58
C MET A 74 6.13 -2.40 1.40
N ALA A 75 5.28 -1.38 1.61
CA ALA A 75 4.86 -0.48 0.53
C ALA A 75 6.05 0.20 -0.18
N GLY A 76 7.07 0.65 0.56
CA GLY A 76 8.27 1.28 -0.02
C GLY A 76 9.22 0.36 -0.79
N GLU A 77 8.92 -0.93 -0.93
CA GLU A 77 9.79 -1.93 -1.57
C GLU A 77 9.19 -2.40 -2.91
N LYS A 78 8.83 -3.69 -3.11
CA LYS A 78 8.30 -4.18 -4.42
C LYS A 78 7.06 -3.43 -4.91
N PRO A 79 6.10 -3.03 -4.07
CA PRO A 79 4.99 -2.18 -4.50
C PRO A 79 5.47 -0.86 -5.12
N THR A 80 6.54 -0.24 -4.61
CA THR A 80 7.10 0.98 -5.17
C THR A 80 7.77 0.71 -6.52
N GLU A 81 8.47 -0.42 -6.67
CA GLU A 81 9.00 -0.85 -7.98
C GLU A 81 7.88 -1.03 -9.01
N ALA A 82 6.78 -1.69 -8.63
CA ALA A 82 5.61 -1.85 -9.49
C ALA A 82 4.98 -0.50 -9.85
N ALA A 83 4.78 0.38 -8.87
CA ALA A 83 4.26 1.73 -9.13
C ALA A 83 5.15 2.52 -10.09
N ASN A 84 6.48 2.44 -9.95
CA ASN A 84 7.42 3.09 -10.86
C ASN A 84 7.34 2.52 -12.28
N TRP A 85 7.10 1.21 -12.44
CA TRP A 85 6.85 0.62 -13.75
C TRP A 85 5.58 1.20 -14.40
N PHE A 86 4.49 1.35 -13.64
CA PHE A 86 3.25 1.98 -14.12
C PHE A 86 3.44 3.44 -14.50
N LYS A 87 4.25 4.20 -13.76
CA LYS A 87 4.60 5.59 -14.13
C LYS A 87 5.36 5.65 -15.45
N THR A 88 6.43 4.86 -15.56
CA THR A 88 7.35 4.92 -16.71
C THR A 88 6.75 4.33 -17.98
N ASN A 89 5.97 3.25 -17.88
CA ASN A 89 5.48 2.51 -19.05
C ASN A 89 3.98 2.64 -19.28
N GLY A 90 3.21 2.92 -18.24
CA GLY A 90 1.74 3.03 -18.30
C GLY A 90 1.22 4.45 -18.33
N GLY A 91 2.07 5.47 -18.20
CA GLY A 91 1.65 6.88 -18.13
C GLY A 91 0.86 7.24 -16.87
N TYR A 92 1.00 6.44 -15.80
CA TYR A 92 0.31 6.69 -14.54
C TYR A 92 0.96 7.83 -13.77
N LYS A 93 0.13 8.59 -13.06
CA LYS A 93 0.58 9.63 -12.13
C LYS A 93 0.71 9.08 -10.72
N GLN A 94 1.46 9.79 -9.87
CA GLN A 94 1.51 9.48 -8.44
C GLN A 94 0.13 9.55 -7.78
N SER A 95 -0.75 10.43 -8.26
CA SER A 95 -2.15 10.54 -7.82
C SER A 95 -3.00 9.30 -8.09
N GLU A 96 -2.47 8.34 -8.82
CA GLU A 96 -3.16 7.13 -9.28
C GLU A 96 -2.54 5.86 -8.69
N LEU A 97 -1.50 5.96 -7.85
CA LEU A 97 -0.73 4.82 -7.37
C LEU A 97 -0.64 4.86 -5.84
N TYR A 98 -1.10 3.80 -5.19
CA TYR A 98 -1.28 3.76 -3.74
C TYR A 98 -0.76 2.45 -3.16
N SER A 99 -0.21 2.52 -1.96
CA SER A 99 0.09 1.33 -1.15
C SER A 99 0.16 1.71 0.33
N THR A 100 -0.18 0.75 1.21
CA THR A 100 0.00 0.87 2.66
C THR A 100 0.79 -0.30 3.20
N THR A 101 1.67 -0.05 4.15
CA THR A 101 2.39 -1.11 4.87
C THR A 101 1.52 -1.66 6.01
N TYR A 102 0.77 -2.71 5.72
CA TYR A 102 -0.13 -3.36 6.68
C TYR A 102 0.59 -4.31 7.65
N PHE A 103 1.85 -4.65 7.36
CA PHE A 103 2.72 -5.46 8.20
C PHE A 103 4.18 -5.05 7.98
N ASN A 104 5.03 -5.12 9.02
CA ASN A 104 6.40 -4.58 8.99
C ASN A 104 7.43 -5.43 8.20
N GLY A 105 6.99 -6.16 7.18
CA GLY A 105 7.87 -6.96 6.31
C GLY A 105 8.80 -7.93 7.05
N ALA A 106 9.95 -8.24 6.44
CA ALA A 106 10.92 -9.20 6.98
C ALA A 106 11.69 -8.71 8.22
N GLN A 107 11.83 -7.38 8.41
CA GLN A 107 12.66 -6.77 9.47
C GLN A 107 14.07 -7.36 9.59
N GLY A 108 14.69 -7.73 8.46
CA GLY A 108 16.01 -8.36 8.42
C GLY A 108 16.03 -9.86 8.72
N ASN A 109 14.87 -10.47 9.00
CA ASN A 109 14.74 -11.92 9.19
C ASN A 109 14.34 -12.61 7.87
N PRO A 110 15.24 -13.34 7.19
CA PRO A 110 14.93 -14.04 5.96
C PRO A 110 13.95 -15.20 6.15
N LEU A 111 13.75 -15.66 7.39
CA LEU A 111 12.77 -16.69 7.74
C LEU A 111 11.41 -16.10 8.14
N LYS A 112 11.19 -14.78 8.05
CA LYS A 112 9.90 -14.17 8.44
C LYS A 112 8.69 -14.78 7.74
N TRP A 113 8.89 -15.33 6.55
CA TRP A 113 7.84 -16.04 5.82
C TRP A 113 7.34 -17.30 6.55
N VAL A 114 8.08 -17.88 7.51
CA VAL A 114 7.57 -19.00 8.33
C VAL A 114 6.50 -18.56 9.33
N GLU A 115 6.46 -17.26 9.66
CA GLU A 115 5.40 -16.65 10.49
C GLU A 115 4.14 -16.34 9.65
N TYR A 116 3.91 -17.13 8.60
CA TYR A 116 2.84 -16.98 7.63
C TYR A 116 1.47 -16.99 8.31
N SER A 117 0.89 -15.80 8.52
CA SER A 117 -0.47 -15.70 9.04
C SER A 117 -1.17 -14.46 8.50
N MET A 118 -2.34 -14.68 7.92
CA MET A 118 -3.25 -13.61 7.54
C MET A 118 -4.08 -13.24 8.77
N LYS A 119 -3.79 -12.07 9.35
CA LYS A 119 -4.55 -11.54 10.51
C LYS A 119 -5.65 -10.58 10.08
N CYS A 120 -6.71 -10.49 10.88
CA CYS A 120 -7.81 -9.55 10.63
C CYS A 120 -7.33 -8.10 10.56
N GLU A 121 -6.36 -7.71 11.39
CA GLU A 121 -5.79 -6.36 11.38
C GLU A 121 -5.18 -5.97 10.01
N TYR A 122 -4.49 -6.91 9.35
CA TYR A 122 -3.90 -6.72 8.03
C TYR A 122 -4.99 -6.51 6.97
N VAL A 123 -6.02 -7.36 7.03
CA VAL A 123 -7.18 -7.29 6.14
C VAL A 123 -7.93 -5.98 6.32
N LYS A 124 -8.15 -5.54 7.56
CA LYS A 124 -8.84 -4.28 7.88
C LYS A 124 -8.07 -3.08 7.34
N GLN A 125 -6.75 -3.06 7.47
CA GLN A 125 -5.93 -1.96 6.97
C GLN A 125 -5.94 -1.89 5.43
N VAL A 126 -5.79 -3.02 4.75
CA VAL A 126 -5.90 -3.06 3.27
C VAL A 126 -7.30 -2.66 2.81
N ARG A 127 -8.35 -3.15 3.48
CA ARG A 127 -9.74 -2.77 3.19
C ARG A 127 -9.97 -1.27 3.39
N ALA A 128 -9.43 -0.69 4.46
CA ALA A 128 -9.53 0.74 4.73
C ALA A 128 -8.86 1.57 3.63
N LEU A 129 -7.68 1.15 3.14
CA LEU A 129 -7.04 1.82 2.00
C LEU A 129 -7.90 1.75 0.73
N ILE A 130 -8.44 0.57 0.40
CA ILE A 130 -9.34 0.40 -0.77
C ILE A 130 -10.51 1.36 -0.71
N VAL A 131 -11.20 1.43 0.43
CA VAL A 131 -12.34 2.34 0.62
C VAL A 131 -11.89 3.80 0.58
N ALA A 132 -10.77 4.14 1.23
CA ALA A 132 -10.25 5.50 1.24
C ALA A 132 -9.91 5.99 -0.18
N VAL A 133 -9.19 5.21 -0.98
CA VAL A 133 -8.82 5.57 -2.35
C VAL A 133 -10.07 5.68 -3.23
N ARG A 134 -11.03 4.75 -3.11
CA ARG A 134 -12.31 4.81 -3.83
C ARG A 134 -13.05 6.13 -3.55
N LEU A 135 -13.17 6.51 -2.28
CA LEU A 135 -13.88 7.72 -1.87
C LEU A 135 -13.11 9.00 -2.22
N TYR A 136 -11.80 8.99 -2.06
CA TYR A 136 -10.93 10.14 -2.32
C TYR A 136 -10.85 10.50 -3.81
N THR A 137 -10.77 9.50 -4.67
CA THR A 137 -10.61 9.69 -6.11
C THR A 137 -11.94 9.75 -6.85
N GLY A 138 -13.01 9.22 -6.26
CA GLY A 138 -14.30 9.10 -6.93
C GLY A 138 -14.31 8.07 -8.05
N ARG A 139 -13.29 7.20 -8.16
CA ARG A 139 -13.15 6.17 -9.22
C ARG A 139 -13.16 4.73 -8.67
N GLN A 140 -13.49 3.74 -9.50
CA GLN A 140 -13.23 2.33 -9.13
C GLN A 140 -11.72 2.11 -9.01
N VAL A 141 -11.30 1.09 -8.28
CA VAL A 141 -9.87 0.84 -8.04
C VAL A 141 -9.43 -0.49 -8.61
N ASP A 142 -8.18 -0.52 -9.05
CA ASP A 142 -7.46 -1.73 -9.38
C ASP A 142 -6.65 -2.19 -8.19
N VAL A 143 -6.59 -3.50 -7.95
CA VAL A 143 -5.82 -4.07 -6.82
C VAL A 143 -4.84 -5.10 -7.32
N VAL A 144 -3.56 -4.89 -7.02
CA VAL A 144 -2.46 -5.81 -7.35
C VAL A 144 -1.87 -6.36 -6.05
N GLY A 145 -2.12 -7.64 -5.77
CA GLY A 145 -1.59 -8.31 -4.58
C GLY A 145 -0.37 -9.18 -4.89
N PHE A 146 0.62 -9.19 -4.00
CA PHE A 146 1.82 -10.02 -4.11
C PHE A 146 1.93 -11.00 -2.94
N SER A 147 2.18 -12.29 -3.22
CA SER A 147 2.38 -13.32 -2.18
C SER A 147 1.26 -13.27 -1.13
N LEU A 148 1.58 -13.08 0.16
CA LEU A 148 0.60 -12.95 1.25
C LEU A 148 -0.43 -11.82 1.01
N GLY A 149 -0.05 -10.78 0.27
CA GLY A 149 -0.95 -9.70 -0.11
C GLY A 149 -2.13 -10.16 -0.95
N VAL A 150 -2.03 -11.30 -1.66
CA VAL A 150 -3.13 -11.87 -2.45
C VAL A 150 -4.30 -12.34 -1.57
N PRO A 151 -4.14 -13.31 -0.65
CA PRO A 151 -5.25 -13.70 0.23
C PRO A 151 -5.72 -12.54 1.12
N VAL A 152 -4.82 -11.68 1.61
CA VAL A 152 -5.17 -10.49 2.41
C VAL A 152 -6.11 -9.56 1.61
N SER A 153 -5.73 -9.19 0.39
CA SER A 153 -6.53 -8.30 -0.47
C SER A 153 -7.84 -8.96 -0.91
N ARG A 154 -7.85 -10.26 -1.22
CA ARG A 154 -9.09 -11.01 -1.53
C ARG A 154 -10.05 -10.98 -0.37
N LYS A 155 -9.57 -11.23 0.85
CA LYS A 155 -10.42 -11.16 2.05
C LYS A 155 -10.91 -9.74 2.30
N ALA A 156 -10.06 -8.73 2.09
CA ALA A 156 -10.43 -7.32 2.19
C ALA A 156 -11.52 -6.93 1.19
N ILE A 157 -11.48 -7.45 -0.04
CA ILE A 157 -12.48 -7.21 -1.09
C ILE A 157 -13.78 -7.95 -0.79
N LEU A 158 -13.72 -9.25 -0.48
CA LEU A 158 -14.91 -10.10 -0.29
C LEU A 158 -15.66 -9.79 1.01
N GLY A 159 -14.96 -9.28 2.04
CA GLY A 159 -15.57 -8.96 3.33
C GLY A 159 -15.98 -10.21 4.12
N GLY A 160 -17.11 -10.15 4.81
CA GLY A 160 -17.58 -11.18 5.74
C GLY A 160 -16.84 -11.17 7.07
N HIS A 161 -16.87 -12.29 7.79
CA HIS A 161 -16.21 -12.41 9.10
C HIS A 161 -14.72 -12.76 8.95
N CYS A 162 -13.85 -12.11 9.73
CA CYS A 162 -12.48 -12.55 9.94
C CYS A 162 -12.45 -13.93 10.61
N VAL A 163 -11.53 -14.80 10.19
CA VAL A 163 -11.45 -16.18 10.68
C VAL A 163 -10.85 -16.23 12.08
N ASP A 164 -9.84 -15.41 12.32
CA ASP A 164 -9.08 -15.33 13.57
C ASP A 164 -9.81 -14.58 14.70
N THR A 165 -10.50 -13.48 14.37
CA THR A 165 -11.17 -12.64 15.39
C THR A 165 -12.69 -12.71 15.38
N GLY A 166 -13.31 -13.24 14.32
CA GLY A 166 -14.77 -13.22 14.14
C GLY A 166 -15.35 -11.84 13.79
N GLU A 167 -14.54 -10.78 13.72
CA GLU A 167 -15.01 -9.43 13.40
C GLU A 167 -15.63 -9.36 12.01
N PHE A 168 -16.76 -8.65 11.88
CA PHE A 168 -17.44 -8.47 10.61
C PHE A 168 -16.88 -7.29 9.83
N LEU A 169 -16.30 -7.56 8.65
CA LEU A 169 -15.72 -6.55 7.75
C LEU A 169 -16.77 -5.78 6.94
N GLY A 170 -18.03 -6.22 6.96
CA GLY A 170 -19.08 -5.76 6.06
C GLY A 170 -19.21 -6.63 4.80
N GLY A 171 -20.09 -6.20 3.90
CA GLY A 171 -20.30 -6.87 2.62
C GLY A 171 -19.13 -6.71 1.63
N PRO A 172 -19.20 -7.38 0.46
CA PRO A 172 -18.16 -7.30 -0.55
C PRO A 172 -18.04 -5.89 -1.15
N LEU A 173 -16.81 -5.49 -1.48
CA LEU A 173 -16.46 -4.26 -2.20
C LEU A 173 -16.40 -4.46 -3.71
N THR A 174 -16.81 -5.63 -4.23
CA THR A 174 -16.62 -6.04 -5.63
C THR A 174 -17.13 -5.02 -6.65
N LYS A 175 -18.22 -4.30 -6.34
CA LYS A 175 -18.76 -3.21 -7.19
C LYS A 175 -17.90 -1.95 -7.29
N PHE A 176 -16.81 -1.89 -6.53
CA PHE A 176 -15.85 -0.79 -6.52
C PHE A 176 -14.46 -1.21 -7.01
N ILE A 177 -14.30 -2.50 -7.32
CA ILE A 177 -13.06 -3.06 -7.88
C ILE A 177 -13.27 -3.16 -9.39
N ASP A 178 -12.42 -2.49 -10.15
CA ASP A 178 -12.43 -2.59 -11.61
C ASP A 178 -11.65 -3.83 -12.04
N THR A 179 -10.37 -3.90 -11.66
CA THR A 179 -9.50 -5.06 -11.91
C THR A 179 -8.86 -5.60 -10.63
N TYR A 180 -8.70 -6.93 -10.57
CA TYR A 180 -7.92 -7.61 -9.54
C TYR A 180 -6.83 -8.48 -10.16
N VAL A 181 -5.58 -8.30 -9.73
CA VAL A 181 -4.44 -9.13 -10.14
C VAL A 181 -3.77 -9.70 -8.89
N GLY A 182 -3.67 -11.02 -8.81
CA GLY A 182 -2.93 -11.71 -7.75
C GLY A 182 -1.66 -12.36 -8.30
N VAL A 183 -0.50 -12.02 -7.72
CA VAL A 183 0.80 -12.53 -8.15
C VAL A 183 1.39 -13.44 -7.08
N ALA A 184 1.61 -14.71 -7.44
CA ALA A 184 2.25 -15.71 -6.58
C ALA A 184 1.61 -15.88 -5.18
N GLY A 185 0.28 -15.75 -5.10
CA GLY A 185 -0.47 -15.79 -3.84
C GLY A 185 -0.93 -17.19 -3.42
N PRO A 186 -0.68 -17.63 -2.18
CA PRO A 186 -1.09 -18.95 -1.71
C PRO A 186 -2.54 -18.96 -1.20
N ASN A 187 -3.49 -18.83 -2.13
CA ASN A 187 -4.92 -18.84 -1.82
C ASN A 187 -5.39 -20.15 -1.16
N HIS A 188 -4.67 -21.25 -1.39
CA HIS A 188 -4.95 -22.56 -0.81
C HIS A 188 -3.89 -22.99 0.22
N GLY A 189 -3.16 -22.03 0.79
CA GLY A 189 -2.03 -22.30 1.67
C GLY A 189 -0.76 -22.69 0.91
N ILE A 190 0.29 -22.98 1.68
CA ILE A 190 1.59 -23.45 1.18
C ILE A 190 1.81 -24.88 1.66
N ALA A 191 2.25 -25.76 0.76
CA ALA A 191 2.78 -27.06 1.14
C ALA A 191 4.31 -26.93 1.13
N LEU A 192 4.97 -27.25 2.25
CA LEU A 192 6.42 -27.40 2.26
C LEU A 192 6.75 -28.65 1.45
N GLN A 193 7.31 -28.46 0.25
CA GLN A 193 7.97 -29.54 -0.45
C GLN A 193 9.33 -29.75 0.24
N VAL A 194 9.36 -30.73 1.15
CA VAL A 194 10.58 -31.28 1.74
C VAL A 194 11.10 -32.43 0.89
#